data_AF-A0A950TT08-F1
#
_entry.id   AF-A0A950TT08-F1
#
_cell.length_a   1.000
_cell.length_b   1.000
_cell.length_c   1.000
_cell.angle_alpha   90.00
_cell.angle_beta   90.00
_cell.angle_gamma   90.00
#
_symmetry.space_group_name_H-M   'P 1'
#
loop_
_entity.id
_entity.type
_entity.pdbx_description
1 polymer ?
#
loop_
_entity_poly.entity_id
_entity_poly.type
_entity_poly.pdbx_seq_one_letter_code
_entity_poly.pdbx_strand_id
1 'polypeptide(L)' 'MLTGKFITFEGIDGSGKSTQLAMLARELRSGGHDVVTTREPGGTPLGEALR' A
#
# COMPACT_ATOMS: atom_id res chain seq x y z
N MET A 1 -9.67 20.44 -6.83
CA MET A 1 -8.98 19.41 -6.03
C MET A 1 -9.28 18.05 -6.64
N LEU A 2 -8.29 17.19 -6.83
CA LEU A 2 -8.54 15.80 -7.24
C LEU A 2 -8.95 14.99 -6.01
N THR A 3 -9.98 14.17 -6.14
CA THR A 3 -10.47 13.29 -5.08
C THR A 3 -9.79 11.92 -5.18
N GLY A 4 -9.04 11.53 -4.16
CA GLY A 4 -8.39 10.22 -4.06
C GLY A 4 -9.14 9.25 -3.16
N LYS A 5 -8.70 7.98 -3.14
CA LYS A 5 -9.13 6.97 -2.16
C LYS A 5 -7.93 6.56 -1.31
N PHE A 6 -8.13 6.43 0.01
CA PHE A 6 -7.13 5.88 0.91
C PHE A 6 -7.63 4.51 1.40
N ILE A 7 -6.84 3.47 1.16
CA ILE A 7 -7.19 2.06 1.40
C ILE A 7 -6.10 1.45 2.28
N THR A 8 -6.50 0.80 3.37
CA THR A 8 -5.59 0.08 4.28
C THR A 8 -5.83 -1.43 4.21
N PHE A 9 -4.80 -2.22 4.49
CA PHE A 9 -4.86 -3.68 4.56
C PHE A 9 -4.46 -4.12 5.97
N GLU A 10 -5.41 -4.66 6.73
CA GLU A 10 -5.23 -5.08 8.12
C GLU A 10 -5.34 -6.60 8.30
N GLY A 11 -4.76 -7.12 9.39
CA GLY A 11 -4.83 -8.54 9.74
C GLY A 11 -3.57 -9.07 10.41
N ILE A 12 -3.64 -10.33 10.88
CA ILE A 12 -2.54 -11.00 11.59
C ILE A 12 -1.32 -11.28 10.69
N ASP A 13 -0.19 -11.65 11.29
CA ASP A 13 0.98 -12.08 10.53
C ASP A 13 0.66 -13.33 9.70
N GLY A 14 1.17 -13.34 8.47
CA GLY A 14 0.85 -14.40 7.50
C GLY A 14 -0.54 -14.30 6.85
N SER A 15 -1.39 -13.32 7.18
CA SER A 15 -2.72 -13.18 6.56
C SER A 15 -2.72 -12.76 5.09
N GLY A 16 -1.55 -12.45 4.52
CA GLY A 16 -1.39 -12.11 3.10
C GLY A 16 -1.54 -10.63 2.75
N LYS A 17 -1.53 -9.71 3.74
CA LYS A 17 -1.65 -8.25 3.53
C LYS A 17 -0.77 -7.72 2.40
N SER A 18 0.54 -8.01 2.45
CA SER A 18 1.51 -7.51 1.45
C SER A 18 1.23 -8.07 0.05
N THR A 19 0.81 -9.33 -0.04
CA THR A 19 0.43 -9.95 -1.32
C THR A 19 -0.81 -9.30 -1.91
N GLN A 20 -1.85 -9.10 -1.11
CA GLN A 20 -3.10 -8.47 -1.54
C GLN A 20 -2.89 -7.01 -1.94
N LEU A 21 -2.08 -6.25 -1.18
CA LEU A 21 -1.68 -4.89 -1.52
C LEU A 21 -1.00 -4.84 -2.90
N ALA A 22 -0.03 -5.71 -3.16
CA ALA A 22 0.67 -5.76 -4.43
C ALA A 22 -0.26 -6.14 -5.60
N MET A 23 -1.17 -7.09 -5.39
CA MET A 23 -2.17 -7.51 -6.38
C MET A 23 -3.14 -6.37 -6.73
N LEU A 24 -3.70 -5.70 -5.72
CA LEU A 24 -4.62 -4.58 -5.94
C LEU A 24 -3.91 -3.41 -6.62
N ALA A 25 -2.69 -3.07 -6.19
CA ALA A 25 -1.92 -2.00 -6.80
C ALA A 25 -1.61 -2.27 -8.27
N ARG A 26 -1.28 -3.52 -8.62
CA ARG A 26 -1.09 -3.93 -10.01
C ARG A 26 -2.36 -3.76 -10.83
N GLU A 27 -3.49 -4.26 -10.32
CA GLU A 27 -4.78 -4.22 -11.02
C GLU A 27 -5.24 -2.77 -11.28
N LEU A 28 -5.15 -1.92 -10.26
CA LEU A 28 -5.51 -0.51 -10.39
C LEU A 28 -4.61 0.23 -11.39
N ARG A 29 -3.30 -0.06 -11.36
CA ARG A 29 -2.36 0.51 -12.36
C ARG A 29 -2.67 0.03 -13.77
N SER A 30 -3.02 -1.24 -13.98
CA SER A 30 -3.45 -1.73 -15.29
C SER A 30 -4.77 -1.11 -15.76
N GLY A 31 -5.62 -0.69 -14.82
CA GLY A 31 -6.83 0.09 -15.11
C GLY A 31 -6.59 1.58 -15.41
N GLY A 32 -5.33 2.04 -15.42
CA GLY A 32 -4.98 3.45 -15.69
C GLY A 32 -5.09 4.38 -14.47
N HIS A 33 -5.17 3.84 -13.26
CA HIS A 33 -5.16 4.64 -12.04
C HIS A 33 -3.74 4.94 -11.58
N ASP A 34 -3.52 6.17 -11.10
CA ASP A 34 -2.32 6.50 -10.33
C ASP A 34 -2.43 5.88 -8.93
N VAL A 35 -1.40 5.13 -8.54
CA VAL A 35 -1.40 4.32 -7.30
C VAL A 35 -0.08 4.48 -6.57
N VAL A 36 -0.17 5.09 -5.39
CA VAL A 36 0.91 5.15 -4.40
C VAL A 36 0.68 4.08 -3.34
N THR A 37 1.71 3.31 -3.04
CA THR A 37 1.69 2.30 -1.99
C THR A 37 2.64 2.70 -0.86
N THR A 38 2.21 2.50 0.38
CA THR A 38 3.03 2.69 1.59
C THR A 38 2.79 1.54 2.58
N ARG A 39 3.60 1.46 3.63
CA ARG A 39 3.50 0.47 4.71
C ARG A 39 3.89 1.11 6.04
N GLU A 40 3.35 0.58 7.13
CA GLU A 40 3.76 0.94 8.49
C GLU A 40 4.12 -0.32 9.32
N PRO A 41 5.09 -0.24 10.24
CA PRO A 41 6.08 0.86 10.33
C PRO A 41 6.98 0.88 9.09
N GLY A 42 7.35 2.08 8.64
CA GLY A 42 8.13 2.29 7.41
C GLY A 42 7.55 3.39 6.52
N GLY A 43 7.82 3.29 5.21
CA GLY A 43 7.17 4.13 4.19
C GLY A 43 7.78 5.52 3.98
N THR A 44 8.78 5.91 4.78
CA THR A 44 9.63 7.08 4.57
C THR A 44 11.09 6.70 4.83
N PRO A 45 12.10 7.44 4.32
CA PRO A 45 13.50 7.13 4.61
C PRO A 45 13.80 7.06 6.12
N LEU A 46 13.21 7.97 6.90
CA LEU A 46 13.32 7.96 8.37
C LEU A 46 12.56 6.78 8.99
N GLY A 47 11.33 6.52 8.55
CA GLY A 47 10.51 5.42 9.06
C GLY A 47 11.12 4.04 8.78
N GLU A 48 11.83 3.89 7.66
CA GLU A 48 12.61 2.68 7.36
C GLU A 48 13.85 2.55 8.26
N ALA A 49 14.49 3.67 8.62
CA ALA A 49 15.66 3.67 9.51
C ALA A 49 15.33 3.42 10.99
N LEU A 50 14.09 3.70 11.42
CA LEU A 50 13.61 3.50 12.79
C LEU A 50 12.99 2.12 13.04
N ARG A 51 12.93 1.26 12.02
CA ARG A 51 12.46 -0.12 12.14
C ARG A 51 13.42 -0.98 12.96
#